data_AF-A0A7S0BGD3-F1
#
_entry.id   AF-A0A7S0BGD3-F1
#
_cell.length_a   1.000
_cell.length_b   1.000
_cell.length_c   1.000
_cell.angle_alpha   90.00
_cell.angle_beta   90.00
_cell.angle_gamma   90.00
#
_symmetry.space_group_name_H-M   'P 1'
#
loop_
_entity.id
_entity.type
_entity.pdbx_description
1 polymer ?
#
loop_
_entity_poly.entity_id
_entity_poly.type
_entity_poly.pdbx_seq_one_letter_code
_entity_poly.pdbx_strand_id
1 'polypeptide(L)'
;NFEGQDETVSLSQILEPIFAFFADSNLKSNLMSPGLIPNLKGLSTLLSNKTIAQKFTESPLFLPTERLREGKDVKESLLGRILAVSLLEDTVLQTEFFLDPMNTSAAEVHNNIFSLRETLKVYWDNLAKIFMCLFESGVAGRDAALEWLALVSKLNGDRRKTYFDRDIVVGDGFILNLLAVMLKVCAPFALPTSPKLEKIDPTYVLSEARVNYSDATRLGVAAGSLERVESESSPGPHAAYRHVISLEPTDLVDENQAPLPRTPNVEEVIEVSSKFGFITEAFYLTGSLLELGYSSTYSLYGDTLMRINELKKQMDRVESMGAGVSTFPGFREVMLKKLEKERLEEVRRKLCYDVYLMGTDQFGPDLICFAASSSSYLLRLLCFGNPPELPLSVPPGMKAAVQLEAMVDDVVNIMINSLRYDPDAVDRSAPMIDNILTLSVVAINSPLHFKNPYLRSRLAELLWLMAPRTSERDGMRRNTACQAAFEAHPFLKKYLMRAIFR
;
A
#
# COMPACT_ATOMS: atom_id res chain seq x y z
N ASN A 1 41.36 -43.13 -28.77
CA ASN A 1 40.10 -42.36 -28.91
C ASN A 1 39.01 -43.01 -28.08
N PHE A 2 38.91 -42.64 -26.81
CA PHE A 2 37.69 -42.63 -25.98
C PHE A 2 38.08 -41.93 -24.68
N GLU A 3 38.35 -40.62 -24.77
CA GLU A 3 38.30 -39.76 -23.59
C GLU A 3 36.82 -39.50 -23.32
N GLY A 4 36.30 -40.12 -22.26
CA GLY A 4 34.97 -39.84 -21.75
C GLY A 4 34.96 -38.44 -21.14
N GLN A 5 34.18 -37.54 -21.72
CA GLN A 5 33.76 -36.31 -21.06
C GLN A 5 32.80 -36.71 -19.94
N ASP A 6 33.28 -36.75 -18.70
CA ASP A 6 32.40 -36.71 -17.53
C ASP A 6 31.75 -35.31 -17.51
N GLU A 7 30.58 -35.18 -18.15
CA GLU A 7 29.72 -34.00 -18.01
C GLU A 7 29.22 -33.93 -16.56
N THR A 8 29.99 -33.25 -15.71
CA THR A 8 29.53 -32.88 -14.37
C THR A 8 28.30 -31.97 -14.50
N VAL A 9 27.10 -32.53 -14.28
CA VAL A 9 25.85 -31.77 -14.29
C VAL A 9 25.96 -30.65 -13.26
N SER A 10 25.85 -29.41 -13.71
CA SER A 10 25.95 -28.24 -12.84
C SER A 10 24.76 -28.19 -11.87
N LEU A 11 24.97 -27.66 -10.67
CA LEU A 11 23.89 -27.46 -9.68
C LEU A 11 22.72 -26.66 -10.27
N SER A 12 22.99 -25.69 -11.15
CA SER A 12 21.96 -24.94 -11.88
C SER A 12 21.07 -25.85 -12.74
N GLN A 13 21.65 -26.77 -13.51
CA GLN A 13 20.89 -27.69 -14.36
C GLN A 13 19.95 -28.61 -13.56
N ILE A 14 20.29 -28.92 -12.30
CA ILE A 14 19.45 -29.71 -11.40
C ILE A 14 18.33 -28.85 -10.81
N LEU A 15 18.64 -27.60 -10.45
CA LEU A 15 17.71 -26.71 -9.75
C LEU A 15 16.66 -26.06 -10.68
N GLU A 16 16.98 -25.77 -11.93
CA GLU A 16 16.04 -25.11 -12.86
C GLU A 16 14.71 -25.86 -13.03
N PRO A 17 14.69 -27.18 -13.30
CA PRO A 17 13.43 -27.93 -13.36
C PRO A 17 12.65 -27.92 -12.06
N ILE A 18 13.35 -27.88 -10.92
CA ILE A 18 12.73 -27.84 -9.59
C ILE A 18 12.05 -26.48 -9.37
N PHE A 19 12.72 -25.38 -9.72
CA PHE A 19 12.15 -24.04 -9.63
C PHE A 19 10.92 -23.88 -10.52
N ALA A 20 11.02 -24.35 -11.78
CA ALA A 20 9.89 -24.37 -12.70
C ALA A 20 8.73 -25.22 -12.16
N PHE A 21 9.00 -26.39 -11.59
CA PHE A 21 7.97 -27.25 -10.99
C PHE A 21 7.18 -26.53 -9.88
N PHE A 22 7.86 -25.87 -8.94
CA PHE A 22 7.17 -25.14 -7.87
C PHE A 22 6.32 -23.99 -8.43
N ALA A 23 6.85 -23.25 -9.39
CA ALA A 23 6.15 -22.11 -9.98
C ALA A 23 4.93 -22.55 -10.80
N ASP A 24 5.06 -23.58 -11.63
CA ASP A 24 4.00 -24.09 -12.50
C ASP A 24 2.92 -24.86 -11.74
N SER A 25 3.30 -25.55 -10.66
CA SER A 25 2.34 -26.21 -9.76
C SER A 25 1.44 -25.18 -9.08
N ASN A 26 1.98 -24.02 -8.72
CA ASN A 26 1.21 -22.94 -8.10
C ASN A 26 0.23 -22.28 -9.09
N LEU A 27 0.61 -22.10 -10.37
CA LEU A 27 -0.30 -21.55 -11.38
C LEU A 27 -1.56 -22.39 -11.61
N LYS A 28 -1.47 -23.70 -11.38
CA LYS A 28 -2.60 -24.64 -11.51
C LYS A 28 -3.42 -24.79 -10.23
N SER A 29 -3.00 -24.12 -9.15
CA SER A 29 -3.62 -24.22 -7.84
C SER A 29 -4.46 -22.98 -7.54
N ASN A 30 -5.47 -23.16 -6.69
CA ASN A 30 -6.20 -22.09 -6.05
C ASN A 30 -5.92 -22.05 -4.54
N LEU A 31 -6.48 -21.06 -3.84
CA LEU A 31 -6.21 -20.83 -2.42
C LEU A 31 -6.51 -22.06 -1.56
N MET A 32 -7.52 -22.87 -1.93
CA MET A 32 -7.96 -24.05 -1.18
C MET A 32 -7.34 -25.37 -1.66
N SER A 33 -6.41 -25.31 -2.62
CA SER A 33 -5.75 -26.49 -3.17
C SER A 33 -4.85 -27.16 -2.11
N PRO A 34 -5.00 -28.47 -1.84
CA PRO A 34 -4.24 -29.15 -0.79
C PRO A 34 -2.71 -29.07 -0.96
N GLY A 35 -2.24 -28.98 -2.20
CA GLY A 35 -0.80 -28.88 -2.53
C GLY A 35 -0.19 -27.49 -2.38
N LEU A 36 -0.99 -26.41 -2.34
CA LEU A 36 -0.47 -25.04 -2.36
C LEU A 36 0.47 -24.75 -1.18
N ILE A 37 -0.03 -24.94 0.04
CA ILE A 37 0.74 -24.63 1.26
C ILE A 37 1.95 -25.56 1.40
N PRO A 38 1.85 -26.90 1.21
CA PRO A 38 3.02 -27.78 1.18
C PRO A 38 4.08 -27.38 0.15
N ASN A 39 3.68 -26.99 -1.06
CA ASN A 39 4.61 -26.56 -2.11
C ASN A 39 5.37 -25.30 -1.71
N LEU A 40 4.68 -24.29 -1.18
CA LEU A 40 5.31 -23.06 -0.70
C LEU A 40 6.25 -23.31 0.49
N LYS A 41 5.84 -24.18 1.42
CA LYS A 41 6.71 -24.60 2.54
C LYS A 41 7.96 -25.31 2.04
N GLY A 42 7.81 -26.23 1.09
CA GLY A 42 8.93 -26.93 0.45
C GLY A 42 9.90 -25.95 -0.22
N LEU A 43 9.38 -25.01 -1.02
CA LEU A 43 10.18 -23.98 -1.66
C LEU A 43 10.90 -23.09 -0.63
N SER A 44 10.19 -22.61 0.40
CA SER A 44 10.82 -21.79 1.46
C SER A 44 11.93 -22.55 2.21
N THR A 45 11.78 -23.87 2.38
CA THR A 45 12.78 -24.73 3.02
C THR A 45 14.01 -24.87 2.13
N LEU A 46 13.82 -25.06 0.83
CA LEU A 46 14.92 -25.11 -0.14
C LEU A 46 15.68 -23.78 -0.19
N LEU A 47 14.97 -22.66 -0.27
CA LEU A 47 15.56 -21.32 -0.34
C LEU A 47 16.21 -20.87 0.98
N SER A 48 15.92 -21.53 2.10
CA SER A 48 16.66 -21.30 3.36
C SER A 48 18.16 -21.62 3.20
N ASN A 49 18.54 -22.44 2.21
CA ASN A 49 19.92 -22.56 1.80
C ASN A 49 20.33 -21.37 0.91
N LYS A 50 21.25 -20.53 1.40
CA LYS A 50 21.68 -19.31 0.71
C LYS A 50 22.19 -19.54 -0.71
N THR A 51 22.91 -20.65 -0.95
CA THR A 51 23.41 -21.00 -2.29
C THR A 51 22.26 -21.31 -3.24
N ILE A 52 21.23 -22.01 -2.77
CA ILE A 52 20.03 -22.31 -3.58
C ILE A 52 19.24 -21.02 -3.82
N ALA A 53 19.05 -20.17 -2.82
CA ALA A 53 18.39 -18.88 -2.98
C ALA A 53 19.10 -17.97 -3.99
N GLN A 54 20.43 -17.94 -3.95
CA GLN A 54 21.20 -17.20 -4.95
C GLN A 54 20.99 -17.78 -6.36
N LYS A 55 21.02 -19.11 -6.51
CA LYS A 55 20.72 -19.77 -7.79
C LYS A 55 19.29 -19.52 -8.27
N PHE A 56 18.33 -19.42 -7.36
CA PHE A 56 16.95 -19.05 -7.68
C PHE A 56 16.87 -17.65 -8.29
N THR A 57 17.63 -16.67 -7.78
CA THR A 57 17.68 -15.32 -8.36
C THR A 57 18.48 -15.21 -9.66
N GLU A 58 19.40 -16.15 -9.90
CA GLU A 58 20.18 -16.24 -11.14
C GLU A 58 19.43 -16.97 -12.27
N SER A 59 18.32 -17.65 -11.96
CA SER A 59 17.52 -18.36 -12.95
C SER A 59 17.01 -17.40 -14.03
N PRO A 60 17.05 -17.78 -15.32
CA PRO A 60 16.46 -16.97 -16.39
C PRO A 60 14.95 -16.79 -16.25
N LEU A 61 14.29 -17.64 -15.44
CA LEU A 61 12.86 -17.53 -15.14
C LEU A 61 12.57 -16.57 -13.98
N PHE A 62 13.58 -16.13 -13.22
CA PHE A 62 13.37 -15.23 -12.08
C PHE A 62 12.85 -13.87 -12.53
N LEU A 63 13.51 -13.28 -13.53
CA LEU A 63 13.16 -12.01 -14.15
C LEU A 63 13.29 -12.11 -15.69
N PRO A 64 12.34 -12.77 -16.38
CA PRO A 64 12.42 -13.01 -17.82
C PRO A 64 12.05 -11.75 -18.62
N THR A 65 12.88 -10.70 -18.53
CA THR A 65 12.58 -9.33 -19.01
C THR A 65 12.05 -9.25 -20.44
N GLU A 66 12.50 -10.11 -21.35
CA GLU A 66 12.00 -10.18 -22.74
C GLU A 66 10.50 -10.50 -22.86
N ARG A 67 9.94 -11.16 -21.84
CA ARG A 67 8.53 -11.54 -21.76
C ARG A 67 7.68 -10.55 -20.95
N LEU A 68 8.31 -9.63 -20.22
CA LEU A 68 7.63 -8.72 -19.29
C LEU A 68 7.37 -7.36 -19.97
N ARG A 69 6.31 -7.28 -20.79
CA ARG A 69 5.97 -6.06 -21.54
C ARG A 69 4.96 -5.21 -20.80
N GLU A 70 3.97 -5.85 -20.22
CA GLU A 70 2.85 -5.25 -19.50
C GLU A 70 2.85 -5.70 -18.04
N GLY A 71 2.07 -5.02 -17.20
CA GLY A 71 1.93 -5.36 -15.79
C GLY A 71 1.47 -6.80 -15.58
N LYS A 72 0.49 -7.27 -16.37
CA LYS A 72 -0.02 -8.65 -16.27
C LYS A 72 1.04 -9.73 -16.49
N ASP A 73 2.06 -9.43 -17.30
CA ASP A 73 3.10 -10.39 -17.70
C ASP A 73 4.04 -10.73 -16.55
N VAL A 74 4.07 -9.93 -15.47
CA VAL A 74 4.86 -10.21 -14.25
C VAL A 74 4.59 -11.62 -13.72
N LYS A 75 3.38 -12.16 -13.94
CA LYS A 75 3.01 -13.54 -13.59
C LYS A 75 3.85 -14.60 -14.32
N GLU A 76 4.59 -14.26 -15.36
CA GLU A 76 5.49 -15.18 -16.05
C GLU A 76 6.80 -15.43 -15.30
N SER A 77 7.15 -14.59 -14.34
CA SER A 77 8.35 -14.73 -13.50
C SER A 77 8.14 -15.77 -12.39
N LEU A 78 9.22 -16.35 -11.85
CA LEU A 78 9.15 -17.32 -10.74
C LEU A 78 8.37 -16.77 -9.53
N LEU A 79 8.71 -15.55 -9.08
CA LEU A 79 7.99 -14.88 -7.99
C LEU A 79 6.55 -14.53 -8.38
N GLY A 80 6.34 -14.12 -9.62
CA GLY A 80 5.01 -13.78 -10.12
C GLY A 80 4.05 -14.97 -10.07
N ARG A 81 4.49 -16.14 -10.51
CA ARG A 81 3.69 -17.38 -10.50
C ARG A 81 3.27 -17.79 -9.10
N ILE A 82 4.18 -17.72 -8.13
CA ILE A 82 3.87 -18.12 -6.76
C ILE A 82 2.93 -17.13 -6.06
N LEU A 83 2.95 -15.84 -6.45
CA LEU A 83 2.09 -14.76 -5.92
C LEU A 83 0.71 -14.66 -6.57
N ALA A 84 0.53 -15.27 -7.75
CA ALA A 84 -0.67 -15.14 -8.57
C ALA A 84 -1.92 -15.85 -8.02
N VAL A 85 -1.78 -16.67 -6.97
CA VAL A 85 -2.92 -17.39 -6.38
C VAL A 85 -3.81 -16.40 -5.63
N SER A 86 -5.04 -16.23 -6.10
CA SER A 86 -6.01 -15.34 -5.47
C SER A 86 -7.45 -15.79 -5.67
N LEU A 87 -8.27 -15.55 -4.64
CA LEU A 87 -9.72 -15.65 -4.72
C LEU A 87 -10.33 -14.56 -5.62
N LEU A 88 -9.74 -13.36 -5.74
CA LEU A 88 -10.31 -12.24 -6.50
C LEU A 88 -10.39 -12.52 -8.01
N GLU A 89 -9.48 -13.34 -8.52
CA GLU A 89 -9.47 -13.74 -9.92
C GLU A 89 -10.01 -15.16 -10.17
N ASP A 90 -10.26 -15.97 -9.13
CA ASP A 90 -10.76 -17.36 -9.26
C ASP A 90 -12.30 -17.44 -9.16
N THR A 91 -12.98 -17.27 -10.29
CA THR A 91 -14.45 -17.31 -10.35
C THR A 91 -15.07 -18.64 -9.90
N VAL A 92 -14.33 -19.75 -10.02
CA VAL A 92 -14.81 -21.07 -9.59
C VAL A 92 -14.85 -21.12 -8.08
N LEU A 93 -13.74 -20.75 -7.43
CA LEU A 93 -13.65 -20.71 -5.97
C LEU A 93 -14.60 -19.67 -5.37
N GLN A 94 -14.78 -18.52 -6.02
CA GLN A 94 -15.79 -17.54 -5.60
C GLN A 94 -17.19 -18.14 -5.58
N THR A 95 -17.54 -18.96 -6.58
CA THR A 95 -18.86 -19.59 -6.67
C THR A 95 -19.00 -20.73 -5.66
N GLU A 96 -17.91 -21.45 -5.36
CA GLU A 96 -17.89 -22.49 -4.32
C GLU A 96 -18.18 -21.93 -2.92
N PHE A 97 -17.57 -20.80 -2.56
CA PHE A 97 -17.72 -20.19 -1.24
C PHE A 97 -18.93 -19.24 -1.13
N PHE A 98 -19.37 -18.66 -2.24
CA PHE A 98 -20.39 -17.61 -2.27
C PHE A 98 -21.36 -17.82 -3.46
N LEU A 99 -21.94 -19.02 -3.55
CA LEU A 99 -22.91 -19.36 -4.60
C LEU A 99 -24.10 -18.40 -4.60
N ASP A 100 -24.79 -18.31 -3.46
CA ASP A 100 -25.97 -17.46 -3.27
C ASP A 100 -25.95 -16.70 -1.92
N PRO A 101 -24.99 -15.77 -1.74
CA PRO A 101 -24.79 -15.07 -0.47
C PRO A 101 -25.99 -14.22 -0.01
N MET A 102 -26.95 -13.95 -0.89
CA MET A 102 -28.17 -13.22 -0.54
C MET A 102 -29.16 -14.07 0.26
N ASN A 103 -29.12 -15.39 0.06
CA ASN A 103 -29.98 -16.36 0.73
C ASN A 103 -29.21 -17.22 1.76
N THR A 104 -27.87 -17.16 1.75
CA THR A 104 -27.01 -17.78 2.78
C THR A 104 -27.11 -17.04 4.11
N SER A 105 -27.05 -17.77 5.23
CA SER A 105 -27.06 -17.17 6.56
C SER A 105 -25.81 -16.32 6.82
N ALA A 106 -25.94 -15.24 7.59
CA ALA A 106 -24.79 -14.38 7.93
C ALA A 106 -23.66 -15.14 8.65
N ALA A 107 -23.99 -16.13 9.47
CA ALA A 107 -23.01 -16.96 10.18
C ALA A 107 -22.20 -17.84 9.21
N GLU A 108 -22.85 -18.42 8.21
CA GLU A 108 -22.18 -19.24 7.19
C GLU A 108 -21.28 -18.38 6.29
N VAL A 109 -21.76 -17.22 5.83
CA VAL A 109 -20.92 -16.26 5.08
C VAL A 109 -19.69 -15.85 5.90
N HIS A 110 -19.88 -15.58 7.20
CA HIS A 110 -18.77 -15.25 8.10
C HIS A 110 -17.76 -16.40 8.23
N ASN A 111 -18.22 -17.64 8.39
CA ASN A 111 -17.36 -18.83 8.47
C ASN A 111 -16.57 -19.05 7.17
N ASN A 112 -17.21 -18.85 6.01
CA ASN A 112 -16.56 -18.95 4.70
C ASN A 112 -15.44 -17.91 4.56
N ILE A 113 -15.71 -16.66 4.93
CA ILE A 113 -14.70 -15.59 4.95
C ILE A 113 -13.56 -15.94 5.92
N PHE A 114 -13.87 -16.38 7.13
CA PHE A 114 -12.87 -16.75 8.14
C PHE A 114 -11.95 -17.87 7.63
N SER A 115 -12.52 -18.92 7.04
CA SER A 115 -11.76 -20.05 6.49
C SER A 115 -10.80 -19.61 5.37
N LEU A 116 -11.25 -18.73 4.47
CA LEU A 116 -10.41 -18.21 3.39
C LEU A 116 -9.26 -17.35 3.94
N ARG A 117 -9.55 -16.52 4.95
CA ARG A 117 -8.55 -15.66 5.62
C ARG A 117 -7.47 -16.46 6.33
N GLU A 118 -7.81 -17.53 7.03
CA GLU A 118 -6.82 -18.37 7.71
C GLU A 118 -5.85 -19.03 6.72
N THR A 119 -6.36 -19.50 5.58
CA THR A 119 -5.50 -20.01 4.51
C THR A 119 -4.63 -18.91 3.90
N LEU A 120 -5.21 -17.74 3.63
CA LEU A 120 -4.51 -16.60 3.05
C LEU A 120 -3.38 -16.09 3.95
N LYS A 121 -3.59 -16.09 5.27
CA LYS A 121 -2.58 -15.76 6.27
C LYS A 121 -1.37 -16.70 6.18
N VAL A 122 -1.62 -18.02 6.16
CA VAL A 122 -0.55 -19.02 6.02
C VAL A 122 0.16 -18.89 4.66
N TYR A 123 -0.59 -18.58 3.61
CA TYR A 123 -0.04 -18.32 2.28
C TYR A 123 0.93 -17.11 2.30
N TRP A 124 0.50 -15.97 2.83
CA TRP A 124 1.36 -14.79 2.98
C TRP A 124 2.57 -15.02 3.88
N ASP A 125 2.44 -15.80 4.96
CA ASP A 125 3.57 -16.13 5.83
C ASP A 125 4.67 -16.92 5.10
N ASN A 126 4.29 -17.87 4.24
CA ASN A 126 5.28 -18.63 3.47
C ASN A 126 5.89 -17.81 2.35
N LEU A 127 5.11 -16.95 1.69
CA LEU A 127 5.65 -16.00 0.72
C LEU A 127 6.64 -15.02 1.37
N ALA A 128 6.31 -14.45 2.53
CA ALA A 128 7.22 -13.57 3.26
C ALA A 128 8.53 -14.28 3.63
N LYS A 129 8.48 -15.56 4.05
CA LYS A 129 9.69 -16.36 4.27
C LYS A 129 10.52 -16.54 3.01
N ILE A 130 9.88 -16.80 1.86
CA ILE A 130 10.57 -16.90 0.57
C ILE A 130 11.29 -15.58 0.26
N PHE A 131 10.60 -14.44 0.32
CA PHE A 131 11.20 -13.13 0.09
C PHE A 131 12.37 -12.84 1.04
N MET A 132 12.21 -13.14 2.34
CA MET A 132 13.30 -12.98 3.32
C MET A 132 14.52 -13.84 2.98
N CYS A 133 14.33 -15.11 2.56
CA CYS A 133 15.44 -15.95 2.10
C CYS A 133 16.20 -15.30 0.94
N LEU A 134 15.48 -14.68 -0.01
CA LEU A 134 16.11 -13.99 -1.15
C LEU A 134 16.89 -12.74 -0.68
N PHE A 135 16.32 -11.91 0.20
CA PHE A 135 16.99 -10.72 0.72
C PHE A 135 18.22 -11.02 1.60
N GLU A 136 18.28 -12.23 2.17
CA GLU A 136 19.36 -12.73 3.03
C GLU A 136 20.37 -13.65 2.31
N SER A 137 20.10 -13.98 1.05
CA SER A 137 20.94 -14.86 0.22
C SER A 137 22.31 -14.26 -0.13
N GLY A 138 22.42 -12.93 -0.16
CA GLY A 138 23.63 -12.19 -0.50
C GLY A 138 23.31 -10.85 -1.14
N VAL A 139 24.35 -10.10 -1.54
CA VAL A 139 24.16 -8.79 -2.19
C VAL A 139 23.45 -8.96 -3.54
N ALA A 140 23.89 -9.91 -4.37
CA ALA A 140 23.31 -10.14 -5.69
C ALA A 140 21.85 -10.61 -5.63
N GLY A 141 21.52 -11.59 -4.78
CA GLY A 141 20.15 -12.08 -4.67
C GLY A 141 19.19 -11.06 -4.05
N ARG A 142 19.66 -10.24 -3.10
CA ARG A 142 18.89 -9.10 -2.60
C ARG A 142 18.61 -8.07 -3.70
N ASP A 143 19.65 -7.70 -4.44
CA ASP A 143 19.55 -6.73 -5.53
C ASP A 143 18.56 -7.20 -6.61
N ALA A 144 18.63 -8.47 -7.00
CA ALA A 144 17.69 -9.08 -7.94
C ALA A 144 16.24 -9.07 -7.42
N ALA A 145 16.02 -9.40 -6.14
CA ALA A 145 14.68 -9.37 -5.55
C ALA A 145 14.10 -7.95 -5.46
N LEU A 146 14.93 -6.95 -5.13
CA LEU A 146 14.52 -5.54 -5.15
C LEU A 146 14.27 -5.05 -6.57
N GLU A 147 15.06 -5.49 -7.56
CA GLU A 147 14.84 -5.18 -8.97
C GLU A 147 13.51 -5.75 -9.47
N TRP A 148 13.19 -6.99 -9.07
CA TRP A 148 11.91 -7.59 -9.39
C TRP A 148 10.74 -6.76 -8.84
N LEU A 149 10.81 -6.34 -7.56
CA LEU A 149 9.79 -5.48 -6.94
C LEU A 149 9.64 -4.14 -7.68
N ALA A 150 10.77 -3.53 -8.08
CA ALA A 150 10.78 -2.29 -8.83
C ALA A 150 10.13 -2.45 -10.21
N LEU A 151 10.39 -3.56 -10.89
CA LEU A 151 9.77 -3.86 -12.17
C LEU A 151 8.26 -4.04 -12.03
N VAL A 152 7.79 -4.73 -10.97
CA VAL A 152 6.35 -4.84 -10.68
C VAL A 152 5.72 -3.46 -10.50
N SER A 153 6.37 -2.58 -9.72
CA SER A 153 5.90 -1.21 -9.52
C SER A 153 5.81 -0.42 -10.83
N LYS A 154 6.88 -0.48 -11.64
CA LYS A 154 6.97 0.21 -12.93
C LYS A 154 5.89 -0.25 -13.92
N LEU A 155 5.76 -1.55 -14.15
CA LEU A 155 4.84 -2.10 -15.16
C LEU A 155 3.37 -1.97 -14.76
N ASN A 156 3.08 -1.74 -13.47
CA ASN A 156 1.72 -1.58 -12.98
C ASN A 156 1.36 -0.13 -12.62
N GLY A 157 2.19 0.85 -13.02
CA GLY A 157 1.98 2.28 -12.71
C GLY A 157 0.58 2.81 -13.06
N ASP A 158 -0.06 2.24 -14.09
CA ASP A 158 -1.42 2.56 -14.51
C ASP A 158 -2.47 2.35 -13.42
N ARG A 159 -2.23 1.47 -12.45
CA ARG A 159 -3.13 1.24 -11.31
C ARG A 159 -3.30 2.46 -10.40
N ARG A 160 -2.42 3.47 -10.50
CA ARG A 160 -2.55 4.77 -9.82
C ARG A 160 -3.59 5.69 -10.47
N LYS A 161 -3.97 5.43 -11.72
CA LYS A 161 -4.97 6.23 -12.44
C LYS A 161 -6.36 5.93 -11.87
N THR A 162 -7.24 6.93 -11.88
CA THR A 162 -8.66 6.75 -11.49
C THR A 162 -9.35 5.68 -12.32
N TYR A 163 -9.02 5.61 -13.61
CA TYR A 163 -9.48 4.58 -14.53
C TYR A 163 -8.28 4.00 -15.26
N PHE A 164 -8.19 2.68 -15.31
CA PHE A 164 -7.12 1.96 -15.99
C PHE A 164 -7.66 0.68 -16.63
N ASP A 165 -6.95 0.22 -17.65
CA ASP A 165 -7.26 -1.04 -18.31
C ASP A 165 -6.78 -2.21 -17.43
N ARG A 166 -7.72 -3.09 -17.05
CA ARG A 166 -7.45 -4.24 -16.17
C ARG A 166 -6.75 -5.37 -16.91
N ASP A 167 -6.78 -5.38 -18.24
CA ASP A 167 -6.21 -6.45 -19.05
C ASP A 167 -4.70 -6.30 -19.25
N ILE A 168 -4.12 -5.12 -18.96
CA ILE A 168 -2.69 -4.84 -19.10
C ILE A 168 -1.95 -4.80 -17.75
N VAL A 169 -2.67 -4.85 -16.62
CA VAL A 169 -2.08 -4.84 -15.27
C VAL A 169 -2.27 -6.16 -14.55
N VAL A 170 -1.53 -6.40 -13.47
CA VAL A 170 -1.80 -7.55 -12.59
C VAL A 170 -3.16 -7.42 -11.92
N GLY A 171 -3.75 -8.57 -11.58
CA GLY A 171 -4.99 -8.64 -10.81
C GLY A 171 -4.84 -8.04 -9.40
N ASP A 172 -5.96 -7.67 -8.81
CA ASP A 172 -6.03 -7.04 -7.49
C ASP A 172 -5.49 -7.99 -6.42
N GLY A 173 -5.79 -9.29 -6.56
CA GLY A 173 -5.31 -10.32 -5.66
C GLY A 173 -3.79 -10.42 -5.60
N PHE A 174 -3.15 -10.38 -6.77
CA PHE A 174 -1.70 -10.42 -6.89
C PHE A 174 -1.03 -9.27 -6.14
N ILE A 175 -1.49 -8.04 -6.38
CA ILE A 175 -0.85 -6.85 -5.83
C ILE A 175 -1.10 -6.72 -4.33
N LEU A 176 -2.28 -7.14 -3.84
CA LEU A 176 -2.59 -7.22 -2.41
C LEU A 176 -1.76 -8.31 -1.71
N ASN A 177 -1.56 -9.47 -2.35
CA ASN A 177 -0.67 -10.50 -1.83
C ASN A 177 0.76 -9.97 -1.67
N LEU A 178 1.27 -9.28 -2.68
CA LEU A 178 2.61 -8.71 -2.65
C LEU A 178 2.75 -7.62 -1.58
N LEU A 179 1.75 -6.75 -1.45
CA LEU A 179 1.70 -5.74 -0.41
C LEU A 179 1.70 -6.36 0.98
N ALA A 180 0.87 -7.39 1.23
CA ALA A 180 0.84 -8.10 2.51
C ALA A 180 2.20 -8.71 2.87
N VAL A 181 2.90 -9.28 1.88
CA VAL A 181 4.26 -9.81 2.04
C VAL A 181 5.24 -8.69 2.40
N MET A 182 5.21 -7.57 1.68
CA MET A 182 6.14 -6.47 1.91
C MET A 182 5.91 -5.74 3.24
N LEU A 183 4.66 -5.64 3.71
CA LEU A 183 4.36 -5.15 5.05
C LEU A 183 5.01 -6.03 6.13
N LYS A 184 4.94 -7.37 5.99
CA LYS A 184 5.61 -8.31 6.89
C LYS A 184 7.13 -8.19 6.85
N VAL A 185 7.70 -8.01 5.66
CA VAL A 185 9.15 -7.78 5.46
C VAL A 185 9.58 -6.48 6.15
N CYS A 186 8.73 -5.44 6.12
CA CYS A 186 9.02 -4.16 6.74
C CYS A 186 8.81 -4.14 8.26
N ALA A 187 7.91 -4.97 8.80
CA ALA A 187 7.54 -4.97 10.22
C ALA A 187 8.72 -4.94 11.23
N PRO A 188 9.86 -5.64 11.01
CA PRO A 188 11.01 -5.59 11.93
C PRO A 188 11.73 -4.24 12.02
N PHE A 189 11.43 -3.29 11.12
CA PHE A 189 11.98 -1.94 11.14
C PHE A 189 10.94 -0.83 11.09
N ALA A 190 9.74 -1.10 10.56
CA ALA A 190 8.60 -0.21 10.45
C ALA A 190 7.67 -0.35 11.67
N LEU A 191 8.23 -0.10 12.86
CA LEU A 191 7.45 0.26 14.04
C LEU A 191 7.63 1.76 14.29
N PRO A 192 6.62 2.52 14.73
CA PRO A 192 6.76 3.97 14.91
C PRO A 192 7.85 4.35 15.92
N THR A 193 8.08 3.50 16.92
CA THR A 193 9.13 3.67 17.93
C THR A 193 10.50 3.13 17.51
N SER A 194 10.60 2.48 16.35
CA SER A 194 11.83 1.85 15.90
C SER A 194 12.93 2.89 15.63
N PRO A 195 14.14 2.72 16.17
CA PRO A 195 15.27 3.58 15.80
C PRO A 195 15.70 3.32 14.34
N LYS A 196 15.33 2.18 13.74
CA LYS A 196 15.69 1.85 12.36
C LYS A 196 15.02 2.77 11.33
N LEU A 197 13.98 3.53 11.70
CA LEU A 197 13.40 4.54 10.82
C LEU A 197 14.43 5.62 10.43
N GLU A 198 15.42 5.90 11.27
CA GLU A 198 16.53 6.82 10.95
C GLU A 198 17.47 6.29 9.86
N LYS A 199 17.42 4.99 9.57
CA LYS A 199 18.19 4.38 8.48
C LYS A 199 17.53 4.57 7.11
N ILE A 200 16.29 5.07 7.07
CA ILE A 200 15.59 5.36 5.81
C ILE A 200 16.15 6.67 5.28
N ASP A 201 16.85 6.58 4.15
CA ASP A 201 17.46 7.74 3.50
C ASP A 201 16.37 8.59 2.80
N PRO A 202 16.15 9.84 3.22
CA PRO A 202 15.15 10.72 2.61
C PRO A 202 15.49 11.15 1.18
N THR A 203 16.73 10.96 0.73
CA THR A 203 17.17 11.33 -0.63
C THR A 203 16.80 10.30 -1.69
N TYR A 204 16.29 9.13 -1.29
CA TYR A 204 15.85 8.09 -2.22
C TYR A 204 14.87 8.60 -3.27
N VAL A 205 13.94 9.45 -2.85
CA VAL A 205 12.90 10.04 -3.71
C VAL A 205 13.42 11.06 -4.71
N LEU A 206 14.70 11.45 -4.62
CA LEU A 206 15.39 12.31 -5.59
C LEU A 206 16.33 11.51 -6.50
N SER A 207 16.51 10.23 -6.21
CA SER A 207 17.37 9.33 -6.97
C SER A 207 16.63 8.71 -8.15
N GLU A 208 17.41 8.13 -9.06
CA GLU A 208 16.92 7.27 -10.15
C GLU A 208 16.97 5.78 -9.74
N ALA A 209 17.18 5.48 -8.45
CA ALA A 209 17.29 4.11 -7.98
C ALA A 209 15.93 3.41 -8.02
N ARG A 210 15.77 2.48 -8.96
CA ARG A 210 14.61 1.58 -9.13
C ARG A 210 13.28 2.29 -9.41
N VAL A 211 12.69 2.95 -8.43
CA VAL A 211 11.41 3.66 -8.58
C VAL A 211 11.69 5.12 -8.91
N ASN A 212 11.19 5.57 -10.06
CA ASN A 212 11.31 6.95 -10.48
C ASN A 212 10.19 7.81 -9.87
N TYR A 213 10.57 8.79 -9.05
CA TYR A 213 9.65 9.75 -8.43
C TYR A 213 9.75 11.17 -9.02
N SER A 214 10.39 11.35 -10.17
CA SER A 214 10.55 12.68 -10.79
C SER A 214 9.23 13.43 -10.98
N ASP A 215 8.16 12.72 -11.35
CA ASP A 215 6.81 13.29 -11.54
C ASP A 215 5.97 13.36 -10.24
N ALA A 216 6.51 12.88 -9.11
CA ALA A 216 5.75 12.83 -7.86
C ALA A 216 5.63 14.21 -7.20
N THR A 217 4.43 14.52 -6.68
CA THR A 217 4.18 15.74 -5.91
C THR A 217 4.87 15.69 -4.55
N ARG A 218 5.39 16.84 -4.09
CA ARG A 218 6.25 16.96 -2.91
C ARG A 218 5.61 17.84 -1.85
N LEU A 219 5.84 17.54 -0.56
CA LEU A 219 5.18 18.22 0.56
C LEU A 219 5.44 19.74 0.59
N GLY A 220 6.71 20.14 0.45
CA GLY A 220 7.15 21.52 0.66
C GLY A 220 7.81 22.17 -0.56
N VAL A 221 7.98 21.42 -1.65
CA VAL A 221 8.67 21.88 -2.86
C VAL A 221 7.70 21.98 -4.02
N ALA A 222 7.66 23.15 -4.68
CA ALA A 222 6.82 23.32 -5.87
C ALA A 222 7.43 22.58 -7.07
N ALA A 223 6.57 22.13 -7.99
CA ALA A 223 7.00 21.46 -9.20
C ALA A 223 7.99 22.33 -9.98
N GLY A 224 9.11 21.74 -10.42
CA GLY A 224 10.16 22.44 -11.17
C GLY A 224 11.08 23.36 -10.35
N SER A 225 10.90 23.47 -9.03
CA SER A 225 11.77 24.30 -8.17
C SER A 225 13.06 23.60 -7.72
N LEU A 226 13.23 22.32 -8.05
CA LEU A 226 14.46 21.56 -7.79
C LEU A 226 15.35 21.63 -9.02
N GLU A 227 16.53 22.24 -8.87
CA GLU A 227 17.54 22.27 -9.92
C GLU A 227 18.58 21.18 -9.64
N ARG A 228 18.84 20.31 -10.62
CA ARG A 228 19.94 19.35 -10.53
C ARG A 228 21.27 20.09 -10.70
N VAL A 229 22.20 19.84 -9.81
CA VAL A 229 23.54 20.43 -9.79
C VAL A 229 24.61 19.33 -9.71
N GLU A 230 25.82 19.68 -10.12
CA GLU A 230 26.99 18.83 -9.89
C GLU A 230 27.30 18.78 -8.39
N SER A 231 27.56 17.57 -7.88
CA SER A 231 27.98 17.39 -6.48
C SER A 231 29.37 18.00 -6.26
N GLU A 232 29.47 18.90 -5.28
CA GLU A 232 30.74 19.50 -4.87
C GLU A 232 31.65 18.50 -4.16
N SER A 233 31.09 17.53 -3.43
CA SER A 233 31.85 16.54 -2.67
C SER A 233 32.34 15.35 -3.49
N SER A 234 31.64 15.03 -4.60
CA SER A 234 31.86 13.81 -5.39
C SER A 234 31.68 14.07 -6.89
N PRO A 235 32.72 14.56 -7.61
CA PRO A 235 32.64 14.79 -9.05
C PRO A 235 32.32 13.49 -9.81
N GLY A 236 31.18 13.43 -10.48
CA GLY A 236 30.70 12.21 -11.16
C GLY A 236 29.18 12.19 -11.38
N PRO A 237 28.56 11.03 -11.68
CA PRO A 237 27.12 10.92 -11.94
C PRO A 237 26.22 11.13 -10.69
N HIS A 238 26.80 11.56 -9.57
CA HIS A 238 26.08 11.81 -8.33
C HIS A 238 25.23 13.07 -8.45
N ALA A 239 23.91 12.91 -8.30
CA ALA A 239 22.99 14.04 -8.34
C ALA A 239 23.06 14.81 -7.02
N ALA A 240 23.35 16.10 -7.09
CA ALA A 240 22.95 17.04 -6.05
C ALA A 240 21.72 17.81 -6.55
N TYR A 241 20.85 18.22 -5.64
CA TYR A 241 19.75 19.11 -5.97
C TYR A 241 19.87 20.39 -5.16
N ARG A 242 19.77 21.52 -5.85
CA ARG A 242 19.67 22.85 -5.26
C ARG A 242 18.21 23.25 -5.24
N HIS A 243 17.77 23.81 -4.11
CA HIS A 243 16.47 24.43 -4.00
C HIS A 243 16.64 25.81 -3.35
N VAL A 244 16.18 26.84 -4.06
CA VAL A 244 16.17 28.20 -3.54
C VAL A 244 14.84 28.41 -2.81
N ILE A 245 14.89 28.45 -1.48
CA ILE A 245 13.71 28.68 -0.66
C ILE A 245 13.48 30.19 -0.59
N SER A 246 12.54 30.68 -1.40
CA SER A 246 11.99 32.03 -1.29
C SER A 246 10.70 31.97 -0.49
N LEU A 247 10.67 32.63 0.66
CA LEU A 247 9.46 32.81 1.47
C LEU A 247 8.91 34.20 1.22
N GLU A 248 7.69 34.31 0.69
CA GLU A 248 7.05 35.60 0.54
C GLU A 248 6.48 36.09 1.87
N PRO A 249 6.40 37.42 2.11
CA PRO A 249 5.76 37.96 3.31
C PRO A 249 4.32 37.47 3.54
N THR A 250 3.61 37.15 2.46
CA THR A 250 2.26 36.56 2.49
C THR A 250 2.24 35.12 3.01
N ASP A 251 3.34 34.40 2.84
CA ASP A 251 3.49 33.01 3.31
C ASP A 251 3.72 32.95 4.83
N LEU A 252 4.19 34.07 5.41
CA LEU A 252 4.59 34.18 6.80
C LEU A 252 3.51 34.83 7.70
N VAL A 253 2.31 35.06 7.19
CA VAL A 253 1.24 35.72 7.94
C VAL A 253 0.61 34.73 8.92
N ASP A 254 0.87 34.89 10.20
CA ASP A 254 -0.03 34.38 11.25
C ASP A 254 -1.18 35.39 11.33
N GLU A 255 -2.44 34.97 11.16
CA GLU A 255 -3.61 35.88 11.13
C GLU A 255 -3.73 36.79 12.38
N ASN A 256 -2.98 36.48 13.45
CA ASN A 256 -2.93 37.23 14.70
C ASN A 256 -1.53 37.80 15.06
N GLN A 257 -0.54 37.78 14.15
CA GLN A 257 0.79 38.39 14.40
C GLN A 257 1.27 39.25 13.23
N ALA A 258 2.12 40.24 13.53
CA ALA A 258 2.77 41.07 12.53
C ALA A 258 3.51 40.21 11.50
N PRO A 259 3.54 40.62 10.21
CA PRO A 259 4.24 39.88 9.17
C PRO A 259 5.69 39.63 9.60
N LEU A 260 6.10 38.36 9.64
CA LEU A 260 7.49 38.02 9.92
C LEU A 260 8.37 38.70 8.85
N PRO A 261 9.53 39.25 9.22
CA PRO A 261 10.42 39.90 8.27
C PRO A 261 10.78 38.92 7.13
N ARG A 262 10.94 39.45 5.90
CA ARG A 262 11.45 38.65 4.76
C ARG A 262 12.69 37.89 5.20
N THR A 263 12.60 36.57 5.25
CA THR A 263 13.78 35.74 5.42
C THR A 263 14.61 35.83 4.13
N PRO A 264 15.94 35.98 4.21
CA PRO A 264 16.78 35.91 3.02
C PRO A 264 16.55 34.58 2.29
N ASN A 265 16.69 34.57 0.96
CA ASN A 265 16.64 33.33 0.19
C ASN A 265 17.65 32.36 0.79
N VAL A 266 17.14 31.21 1.27
CA VAL A 266 17.98 30.15 1.80
C VAL A 266 18.22 29.17 0.65
N GLU A 267 19.47 29.08 0.22
CA GLU A 267 19.90 28.04 -0.70
C GLU A 267 20.30 26.81 0.11
N GLU A 268 19.58 25.71 -0.10
CA GLU A 268 19.95 24.41 0.45
C GLU A 268 20.33 23.49 -0.72
N VAL A 269 21.46 22.80 -0.57
CA VAL A 269 21.91 21.77 -1.51
C VAL A 269 21.82 20.44 -0.80
N ILE A 270 21.10 19.49 -1.40
CA ILE A 270 20.99 18.13 -0.91
C ILE A 270 21.76 17.18 -1.83
N GLU A 271 22.72 16.47 -1.27
CA GLU A 271 23.44 15.42 -1.97
C GLU A 271 22.65 14.12 -1.92
N VAL A 272 22.42 13.52 -3.08
CA VAL A 272 21.70 12.24 -3.17
C VAL A 272 22.69 11.09 -3.06
N SER A 273 22.39 10.13 -2.20
CA SER A 273 23.23 8.94 -2.08
C SER A 273 23.29 8.16 -3.39
N SER A 274 24.45 7.59 -3.68
CA SER A 274 24.68 6.75 -4.86
C SER A 274 24.14 5.34 -4.70
N LYS A 275 23.97 4.89 -3.46
CA LYS A 275 23.49 3.57 -3.08
C LYS A 275 22.60 3.67 -1.86
N PHE A 276 21.57 2.84 -1.84
CA PHE A 276 20.63 2.81 -0.73
C PHE A 276 20.71 1.47 -0.01
N GLY A 277 20.45 1.52 1.30
CA GLY A 277 20.34 0.31 2.10
C GLY A 277 19.00 -0.37 1.87
N PHE A 278 18.95 -1.68 2.16
CA PHE A 278 17.74 -2.49 2.07
C PHE A 278 16.52 -1.84 2.75
N ILE A 279 16.70 -1.25 3.95
CA ILE A 279 15.61 -0.63 4.72
C ILE A 279 14.98 0.51 3.92
N THR A 280 15.80 1.37 3.30
CA THR A 280 15.32 2.47 2.46
C THR A 280 14.55 1.94 1.26
N GLU A 281 15.14 1.03 0.48
CA GLU A 281 14.52 0.51 -0.74
C GLU A 281 13.22 -0.26 -0.43
N ALA A 282 13.22 -1.11 0.59
CA ALA A 282 12.04 -1.86 1.02
C ALA A 282 10.93 -0.91 1.51
N PHE A 283 11.26 0.14 2.24
CA PHE A 283 10.28 1.12 2.72
C PHE A 283 9.58 1.85 1.56
N TYR A 284 10.34 2.41 0.61
CA TYR A 284 9.75 3.13 -0.52
C TYR A 284 9.08 2.21 -1.55
N LEU A 285 9.60 1.00 -1.79
CA LEU A 285 8.91 0.01 -2.63
C LEU A 285 7.58 -0.40 -1.99
N THR A 286 7.52 -0.56 -0.66
CA THR A 286 6.26 -0.84 0.05
C THR A 286 5.29 0.33 -0.06
N GLY A 287 5.78 1.57 0.06
CA GLY A 287 4.98 2.77 -0.22
C GLY A 287 4.38 2.76 -1.63
N SER A 288 5.19 2.47 -2.65
CA SER A 288 4.68 2.33 -4.01
C SER A 288 3.63 1.22 -4.15
N LEU A 289 3.76 0.10 -3.43
CA LEU A 289 2.78 -0.98 -3.45
C LEU A 289 1.48 -0.62 -2.72
N LEU A 290 1.50 0.31 -1.76
CA LEU A 290 0.29 0.84 -1.14
C LEU A 290 -0.57 1.57 -2.17
N GLU A 291 0.04 2.45 -2.97
CA GLU A 291 -0.68 3.18 -4.03
C GLU A 291 -1.25 2.22 -5.08
N LEU A 292 -0.43 1.27 -5.55
CA LEU A 292 -0.78 0.34 -6.63
C LEU A 292 -1.79 -0.74 -6.20
N GLY A 293 -1.69 -1.15 -4.93
CA GLY A 293 -2.45 -2.25 -4.36
C GLY A 293 -3.60 -1.77 -3.51
N TYR A 294 -3.30 -1.15 -2.38
CA TYR A 294 -4.32 -0.77 -1.39
C TYR A 294 -5.27 0.30 -1.91
N SER A 295 -4.74 1.48 -2.28
CA SER A 295 -5.54 2.64 -2.68
C SER A 295 -6.38 2.35 -3.92
N SER A 296 -5.75 1.75 -4.95
CA SER A 296 -6.43 1.31 -6.18
C SER A 296 -7.56 0.31 -5.90
N THR A 297 -7.29 -0.74 -5.11
CA THR A 297 -8.29 -1.80 -4.86
C THR A 297 -9.42 -1.32 -3.95
N TYR A 298 -9.14 -0.45 -2.98
CA TYR A 298 -10.19 0.16 -2.16
C TYR A 298 -11.13 1.05 -2.98
N SER A 299 -10.61 1.77 -3.98
CA SER A 299 -11.46 2.53 -4.91
C SER A 299 -12.43 1.60 -5.64
N LEU A 300 -11.93 0.49 -6.19
CA LEU A 300 -12.76 -0.53 -6.87
C LEU A 300 -13.77 -1.20 -5.93
N TYR A 301 -13.41 -1.41 -4.66
CA TYR A 301 -14.33 -1.89 -3.65
C TYR A 301 -15.45 -0.88 -3.38
N GLY A 302 -15.12 0.41 -3.27
CA GLY A 302 -16.09 1.50 -3.16
C GLY A 302 -17.07 1.52 -4.33
N ASP A 303 -16.57 1.40 -5.56
CA ASP A 303 -17.39 1.33 -6.78
C ASP A 303 -18.32 0.12 -6.78
N THR A 304 -17.82 -1.04 -6.32
CA THR A 304 -18.61 -2.26 -6.14
C THR A 304 -19.78 -2.02 -5.18
N LEU A 305 -19.53 -1.38 -4.03
CA LEU A 305 -20.59 -1.02 -3.07
C LEU A 305 -21.63 -0.05 -3.66
N MET A 306 -21.18 0.95 -4.43
CA MET A 306 -22.08 1.87 -5.12
C MET A 306 -22.95 1.14 -6.15
N ARG A 307 -22.36 0.21 -6.92
CA ARG A 307 -23.07 -0.59 -7.92
C ARG A 307 -24.14 -1.48 -7.29
N ILE A 308 -23.84 -2.15 -6.17
CA ILE A 308 -24.82 -2.96 -5.42
C ILE A 308 -26.03 -2.12 -5.03
N ASN A 309 -25.79 -0.92 -4.49
CA ASN A 309 -26.86 -0.02 -4.06
C ASN A 309 -27.68 0.52 -5.24
N GLU A 310 -27.04 0.84 -6.37
CA GLU A 310 -27.74 1.28 -7.57
C GLU A 310 -28.61 0.16 -8.16
N LEU A 311 -28.09 -1.07 -8.24
CA LEU A 311 -28.86 -2.23 -8.69
C LEU A 311 -30.07 -2.49 -7.79
N LYS A 312 -29.91 -2.36 -6.46
CA LYS A 312 -31.03 -2.45 -5.51
C LYS A 312 -32.10 -1.38 -5.80
N LYS A 313 -31.71 -0.12 -5.97
CA LYS A 313 -32.66 0.96 -6.33
C LYS A 313 -33.35 0.71 -7.67
N GLN A 314 -32.67 0.11 -8.65
CA GLN A 314 -33.28 -0.27 -9.93
C GLN A 314 -34.33 -1.37 -9.76
N MET A 315 -34.05 -2.39 -8.94
CA MET A 315 -35.01 -3.44 -8.61
C MET A 315 -36.26 -2.85 -7.94
N ASP A 316 -36.10 -2.01 -6.91
CA ASP A 316 -37.22 -1.36 -6.21
C ASP A 316 -38.10 -0.52 -7.17
N ARG A 317 -37.48 0.14 -8.16
CA ARG A 317 -38.20 0.88 -9.22
C ARG A 317 -39.01 -0.05 -10.13
N VAL A 318 -38.45 -1.18 -10.54
CA VAL A 318 -39.15 -2.15 -11.40
C VAL A 318 -40.29 -2.84 -10.63
N GLU A 319 -40.10 -3.10 -9.33
CA GLU A 319 -41.14 -3.70 -8.48
C GLU A 319 -42.33 -2.78 -8.25
N SER A 320 -42.08 -1.46 -8.16
CA SER A 320 -43.11 -0.43 -8.03
C SER A 320 -43.82 -0.08 -9.34
N MET A 321 -43.34 -0.56 -10.49
CA MET A 321 -44.08 -0.45 -11.75
C MET A 321 -45.38 -1.26 -11.67
N GLY A 322 -46.51 -0.59 -11.92
CA GLY A 322 -47.83 -1.24 -11.96
C GLY A 322 -47.90 -2.32 -13.04
N ALA A 323 -48.62 -3.41 -12.75
CA ALA A 323 -48.71 -4.59 -13.63
C ALA A 323 -49.25 -4.30 -15.05
N GLY A 324 -49.86 -3.12 -15.29
CA GLY A 324 -50.43 -2.71 -16.58
C GLY A 324 -49.55 -1.80 -17.45
N VAL A 325 -48.31 -1.48 -17.04
CA VAL A 325 -47.46 -0.50 -17.77
C VAL A 325 -46.72 -1.13 -18.96
N SER A 326 -46.54 -2.45 -18.98
CA SER A 326 -45.69 -3.16 -19.96
C SER A 326 -46.50 -3.93 -21.01
N THR A 327 -46.17 -3.73 -22.29
CA THR A 327 -46.81 -4.34 -23.47
C THR A 327 -46.58 -5.86 -23.59
N PHE A 328 -45.57 -6.41 -22.92
CA PHE A 328 -45.18 -7.82 -22.99
C PHE A 328 -45.45 -8.55 -21.66
N PRO A 329 -46.24 -9.64 -21.66
CA PRO A 329 -46.40 -10.51 -20.49
C PRO A 329 -45.03 -11.02 -20.01
N GLY A 330 -44.78 -10.96 -18.70
CA GLY A 330 -43.54 -11.45 -18.10
C GLY A 330 -42.30 -10.55 -18.27
N PHE A 331 -42.39 -9.41 -18.96
CA PHE A 331 -41.27 -8.47 -19.12
C PHE A 331 -40.67 -8.03 -17.78
N ARG A 332 -41.54 -7.69 -16.81
CA ARG A 332 -41.14 -7.33 -15.45
C ARG A 332 -40.34 -8.44 -14.77
N GLU A 333 -40.78 -9.70 -14.88
CA GLU A 333 -40.13 -10.83 -14.24
C GLU A 333 -38.74 -11.12 -14.85
N VAL A 334 -38.63 -11.07 -16.17
CA VAL A 334 -37.35 -11.25 -16.88
C VAL A 334 -36.36 -10.14 -16.50
N MET A 335 -36.83 -8.90 -16.42
CA MET A 335 -35.99 -7.76 -16.03
C MET A 335 -35.51 -7.88 -14.57
N LEU A 336 -36.39 -8.28 -13.64
CA LEU A 336 -36.01 -8.51 -12.24
C LEU A 336 -34.99 -9.64 -12.12
N LYS A 337 -35.19 -10.78 -12.79
CA LYS A 337 -34.21 -11.88 -12.79
C LYS A 337 -32.83 -11.45 -13.30
N LYS A 338 -32.78 -10.60 -14.32
CA LYS A 338 -31.52 -10.05 -14.83
C LYS A 338 -30.83 -9.17 -13.79
N LEU A 339 -31.55 -8.22 -13.20
CA LEU A 339 -31.01 -7.31 -12.19
C LEU A 339 -30.57 -8.06 -10.92
N GLU A 340 -31.33 -9.06 -10.50
CA GLU A 340 -31.00 -9.91 -9.36
C GLU A 340 -29.70 -10.68 -9.61
N LYS A 341 -29.53 -11.27 -10.80
CA LYS A 341 -28.28 -11.92 -11.19
C LYS A 341 -27.09 -10.96 -11.17
N GLU A 342 -27.22 -9.77 -11.75
CA GLU A 342 -26.16 -8.75 -11.71
C GLU A 342 -25.82 -8.34 -10.27
N ARG A 343 -26.85 -8.15 -9.42
CA ARG A 343 -26.66 -7.78 -8.02
C ARG A 343 -25.96 -8.89 -7.23
N LEU A 344 -26.29 -10.15 -7.53
CA LEU A 344 -25.67 -11.32 -6.93
C LEU A 344 -24.17 -11.38 -7.24
N GLU A 345 -23.78 -11.15 -8.50
CA GLU A 345 -22.38 -11.13 -8.94
C GLU A 345 -21.58 -10.01 -8.23
N GLU A 346 -22.17 -8.83 -8.07
CA GLU A 346 -21.53 -7.72 -7.35
C GLU A 346 -21.42 -7.98 -5.84
N VAL A 347 -22.44 -8.57 -5.21
CA VAL A 347 -22.36 -8.98 -3.79
C VAL A 347 -21.29 -10.07 -3.60
N ARG A 348 -21.19 -11.03 -4.52
CA ARG A 348 -20.10 -12.02 -4.50
C ARG A 348 -18.73 -11.35 -4.55
N ARG A 349 -18.53 -10.41 -5.49
CA ARG A 349 -17.29 -9.64 -5.61
C ARG A 349 -16.96 -8.87 -4.33
N LYS A 350 -17.95 -8.22 -3.73
CA LYS A 350 -17.83 -7.52 -2.44
C LYS A 350 -17.32 -8.47 -1.35
N LEU A 351 -17.89 -9.66 -1.21
CA LEU A 351 -17.45 -10.64 -0.21
C LEU A 351 -16.02 -11.13 -0.46
N CYS A 352 -15.60 -11.24 -1.73
CA CYS A 352 -14.23 -11.59 -2.07
C CYS A 352 -13.25 -10.48 -1.66
N TYR A 353 -13.60 -9.20 -1.86
CA TYR A 353 -12.82 -8.10 -1.33
C TYR A 353 -12.80 -8.08 0.20
N ASP A 354 -13.92 -8.40 0.87
CA ASP A 354 -13.95 -8.48 2.32
C ASP A 354 -12.92 -9.48 2.86
N VAL A 355 -12.70 -10.61 2.19
CA VAL A 355 -11.68 -11.61 2.57
C VAL A 355 -10.29 -10.97 2.68
N TYR A 356 -9.94 -10.08 1.76
CA TYR A 356 -8.61 -9.43 1.72
C TYR A 356 -8.52 -8.17 2.58
N LEU A 357 -9.51 -7.28 2.49
CA LEU A 357 -9.40 -5.90 2.95
C LEU A 357 -9.94 -5.68 4.37
N MET A 358 -10.89 -6.50 4.80
CA MET A 358 -11.64 -6.28 6.05
C MET A 358 -11.31 -7.34 7.08
N GLY A 359 -11.35 -7.00 8.37
CA GLY A 359 -11.47 -7.96 9.47
C GLY A 359 -10.41 -9.06 9.50
N THR A 360 -9.26 -8.83 8.86
CA THR A 360 -8.10 -9.70 8.98
C THR A 360 -7.39 -9.33 10.27
N ASP A 361 -7.00 -10.32 11.06
CA ASP A 361 -6.22 -10.07 12.29
C ASP A 361 -4.82 -9.50 12.00
N GLN A 362 -4.38 -9.53 10.73
CA GLN A 362 -3.02 -9.18 10.35
C GLN A 362 -2.92 -8.04 9.35
N PHE A 363 -3.57 -8.11 8.18
CA PHE A 363 -3.35 -7.14 7.11
C PHE A 363 -3.75 -5.71 7.51
N GLY A 364 -4.94 -5.53 8.11
CA GLY A 364 -5.39 -4.24 8.64
C GLY A 364 -4.43 -3.64 9.69
N PRO A 365 -4.08 -4.37 10.77
CA PRO A 365 -3.09 -3.91 11.73
C PRO A 365 -1.70 -3.62 11.14
N ASP A 366 -1.22 -4.44 10.20
CA ASP A 366 0.07 -4.23 9.51
C ASP A 366 0.07 -2.94 8.69
N LEU A 367 -1.04 -2.63 8.00
CA LEU A 367 -1.24 -1.36 7.28
C LEU A 367 -1.20 -0.16 8.22
N ILE A 368 -1.97 -0.21 9.32
CA ILE A 368 -2.02 0.88 10.32
C ILE A 368 -0.64 1.08 10.95
N CYS A 369 0.08 0.00 11.23
CA CYS A 369 1.43 0.04 11.77
C CYS A 369 2.41 0.72 10.79
N PHE A 370 2.34 0.39 9.50
CA PHE A 370 3.15 1.01 8.48
C PHE A 370 2.79 2.49 8.27
N ALA A 371 1.50 2.84 8.31
CA ALA A 371 1.03 4.23 8.25
C ALA A 371 1.54 5.05 9.46
N ALA A 372 1.46 4.49 10.66
CA ALA A 372 2.00 5.11 11.87
C ALA A 372 3.53 5.26 11.82
N SER A 373 4.22 4.30 11.23
CA SER A 373 5.67 4.34 11.03
C SER A 373 6.08 5.39 10.02
N SER A 374 5.33 5.51 8.92
CA SER A 374 5.48 6.57 7.93
C SER A 374 5.24 7.95 8.56
N SER A 375 4.24 8.03 9.44
CA SER A 375 3.97 9.26 10.21
C SER A 375 5.11 9.62 11.15
N SER A 376 5.65 8.64 11.89
CA SER A 376 6.81 8.87 12.76
C SER A 376 8.06 9.25 11.95
N TYR A 377 8.30 8.61 10.82
CA TYR A 377 9.40 8.94 9.92
C TYR A 377 9.32 10.40 9.44
N LEU A 378 8.15 10.83 8.94
CA LEU A 378 7.93 12.22 8.52
C LEU A 378 8.10 13.20 9.69
N LEU A 379 7.54 12.89 10.87
CA LEU A 379 7.70 13.73 12.05
C LEU A 379 9.17 13.89 12.45
N ARG A 380 9.98 12.83 12.39
CA ARG A 380 11.43 12.90 12.66
C ARG A 380 12.15 13.79 11.64
N LEU A 381 11.78 13.74 10.36
CA LEU A 381 12.35 14.63 9.35
C LEU A 381 11.95 16.09 9.60
N LEU A 382 10.67 16.35 9.90
CA LEU A 382 10.13 17.69 10.15
C LEU A 382 10.70 18.33 11.42
N CYS A 383 10.96 17.53 12.46
CA CYS A 383 11.38 18.00 13.79
C CYS A 383 12.88 17.76 14.05
N PHE A 384 13.65 17.36 13.03
CA PHE A 384 15.08 17.04 13.16
C PHE A 384 15.39 16.02 14.27
N GLY A 385 14.52 15.01 14.42
CA GLY A 385 14.60 13.96 15.45
C GLY A 385 14.11 14.38 16.85
N ASN A 386 13.78 15.66 17.06
CA ASN A 386 13.25 16.14 18.33
C ASN A 386 11.75 15.85 18.47
N PRO A 387 11.21 15.86 19.71
CA PRO A 387 9.77 15.85 19.92
C PRO A 387 9.10 17.02 19.17
N PRO A 388 7.93 16.81 18.56
CA PRO A 388 7.26 17.83 17.78
C PRO A 388 6.82 19.00 18.66
N GLU A 389 7.11 20.22 18.20
CA GLU A 389 6.67 21.47 18.78
C GLU A 389 6.25 22.44 17.67
N LEU A 390 5.21 23.23 17.91
CA LEU A 390 4.66 24.18 16.93
C LEU A 390 4.84 25.63 17.42
N PRO A 391 5.13 26.58 16.52
CA PRO A 391 5.29 26.40 15.08
C PRO A 391 6.59 25.66 14.72
N LEU A 392 6.58 24.92 13.60
CA LEU A 392 7.81 24.30 13.06
C LEU A 392 8.79 25.37 12.58
N SER A 393 10.08 25.03 12.55
CA SER A 393 11.14 25.89 12.02
C SER A 393 10.88 26.23 10.55
N VAL A 394 11.04 27.50 10.19
CA VAL A 394 10.90 28.01 8.84
C VAL A 394 12.24 28.61 8.40
N PRO A 395 12.77 28.29 7.21
CA PRO A 395 12.17 27.45 6.17
C PRO A 395 12.13 25.94 6.52
N PRO A 396 11.22 25.16 5.89
CA PRO A 396 11.22 23.70 6.01
C PRO A 396 12.56 23.11 5.56
N GLY A 397 13.10 22.16 6.33
CA GLY A 397 14.32 21.45 5.91
C GLY A 397 14.11 20.67 4.62
N MET A 398 15.05 20.74 3.68
CA MET A 398 14.90 20.16 2.34
C MET A 398 14.57 18.67 2.37
N LYS A 399 15.16 17.89 3.29
CA LYS A 399 14.88 16.45 3.44
C LYS A 399 13.40 16.14 3.70
N ALA A 400 12.71 16.97 4.47
CA ALA A 400 11.26 16.83 4.71
C ALA A 400 10.46 17.38 3.53
N ALA A 401 10.86 18.53 2.98
CA ALA A 401 10.15 19.22 1.92
C ALA A 401 10.07 18.40 0.61
N VAL A 402 11.11 17.61 0.29
CA VAL A 402 11.18 16.74 -0.89
C VAL A 402 10.45 15.40 -0.72
N GLN A 403 9.89 15.10 0.46
CA GLN A 403 9.10 13.88 0.62
C GLN A 403 7.81 13.93 -0.20
N LEU A 404 7.29 12.75 -0.54
CA LEU A 404 6.11 12.58 -1.39
C LEU A 404 4.84 12.95 -0.63
N GLU A 405 3.92 13.67 -1.29
CA GLU A 405 2.57 13.87 -0.75
C GLU A 405 1.80 12.55 -0.62
N ALA A 406 2.04 11.62 -1.55
CA ALA A 406 1.43 10.28 -1.55
C ALA A 406 1.64 9.53 -0.23
N MET A 407 2.78 9.72 0.45
CA MET A 407 3.04 9.09 1.75
C MET A 407 2.02 9.52 2.82
N VAL A 408 1.61 10.78 2.78
CA VAL A 408 0.60 11.33 3.71
C VAL A 408 -0.80 10.93 3.24
N ASP A 409 -1.04 10.93 1.94
CA ASP A 409 -2.32 10.49 1.38
C ASP A 409 -2.61 9.02 1.72
N ASP A 410 -1.60 8.15 1.65
CA ASP A 410 -1.67 6.74 2.08
C ASP A 410 -2.03 6.61 3.56
N VAL A 411 -1.40 7.41 4.44
CA VAL A 411 -1.74 7.44 5.87
C VAL A 411 -3.22 7.78 6.07
N VAL A 412 -3.71 8.80 5.35
CA VAL A 412 -5.12 9.20 5.43
C VAL A 412 -6.04 8.11 4.87
N ASN A 413 -5.73 7.58 3.69
CA ASN A 413 -6.54 6.55 3.03
C ASN A 413 -6.67 5.31 3.90
N ILE A 414 -5.55 4.79 4.42
CA ILE A 414 -5.53 3.64 5.32
C ILE A 414 -6.44 3.90 6.51
N MET A 415 -6.26 5.03 7.21
CA MET A 415 -7.01 5.30 8.42
C MET A 415 -8.50 5.54 8.18
N ILE A 416 -8.86 6.33 7.17
CA ILE A 416 -10.28 6.58 6.83
C ILE A 416 -10.97 5.27 6.44
N ASN A 417 -10.32 4.44 5.62
CA ASN A 417 -10.89 3.17 5.19
C ASN A 417 -11.00 2.18 6.36
N SER A 418 -10.00 2.10 7.23
CA SER A 418 -10.06 1.29 8.45
C SER A 418 -11.19 1.75 9.36
N LEU A 419 -11.35 3.06 9.61
CA LEU A 419 -12.46 3.57 10.43
C LEU A 419 -13.84 3.25 9.82
N ARG A 420 -13.97 3.34 8.49
CA ARG A 420 -15.23 3.10 7.76
C ARG A 420 -15.60 1.63 7.67
N TYR A 421 -14.63 0.74 7.48
CA TYR A 421 -14.91 -0.63 7.07
C TYR A 421 -14.30 -1.72 7.96
N ASP A 422 -13.25 -1.41 8.74
CA ASP A 422 -12.63 -2.33 9.71
C ASP A 422 -12.29 -1.61 11.03
N PRO A 423 -13.29 -1.10 11.76
CA PRO A 423 -13.07 -0.32 12.98
C PRO A 423 -12.38 -1.13 14.08
N ASP A 424 -12.51 -2.46 14.07
CA ASP A 424 -11.83 -3.35 15.01
C ASP A 424 -10.31 -3.34 14.82
N ALA A 425 -9.81 -3.21 13.59
CA ALA A 425 -8.37 -3.07 13.35
C ALA A 425 -7.80 -1.80 13.98
N VAL A 426 -8.57 -0.70 13.98
CA VAL A 426 -8.18 0.56 14.64
C VAL A 426 -8.09 0.36 16.16
N ASP A 427 -9.10 -0.28 16.76
CA ASP A 427 -9.11 -0.55 18.19
C ASP A 427 -7.93 -1.47 18.61
N ARG A 428 -7.60 -2.49 17.80
CA ARG A 428 -6.43 -3.36 18.01
C ARG A 428 -5.09 -2.64 17.88
N SER A 429 -5.02 -1.60 17.04
CA SER A 429 -3.80 -0.82 16.77
C SER A 429 -3.68 0.45 17.62
N ALA A 430 -4.39 0.54 18.76
CA ALA A 430 -4.40 1.72 19.62
C ALA A 430 -3.02 2.38 19.89
N PRO A 431 -1.93 1.64 20.18
CA PRO A 431 -0.62 2.24 20.47
C PRO A 431 0.01 2.97 19.28
N MET A 432 -0.46 2.70 18.06
CA MET A 432 0.11 3.22 16.81
C MET A 432 -0.52 4.55 16.41
N ILE A 433 -1.67 4.90 16.98
CA ILE A 433 -2.52 6.03 16.56
C ILE A 433 -1.87 7.39 16.84
N ASP A 434 -1.08 7.51 17.92
CA ASP A 434 -0.53 8.78 18.40
C ASP A 434 0.32 9.51 17.34
N ASN A 435 1.16 8.78 16.60
CA ASN A 435 1.99 9.39 15.56
C ASN A 435 1.16 9.92 14.39
N ILE A 436 0.06 9.26 14.05
CA ILE A 436 -0.86 9.68 12.99
C ILE A 436 -1.61 10.96 13.40
N LEU A 437 -2.11 10.99 14.64
CA LEU A 437 -2.76 12.17 15.21
C LEU A 437 -1.80 13.36 15.29
N THR A 438 -0.58 13.11 15.74
CA THR A 438 0.46 14.13 15.82
C THR A 438 0.82 14.69 14.44
N LEU A 439 1.06 13.83 13.45
CA LEU A 439 1.30 14.25 12.07
C LEU A 439 0.14 15.09 11.53
N SER A 440 -1.10 14.66 11.76
CA SER A 440 -2.29 15.37 11.29
C SER A 440 -2.35 16.80 11.85
N VAL A 441 -2.14 16.97 13.16
CA VAL A 441 -2.13 18.29 13.80
C VAL A 441 -0.94 19.14 13.35
N VAL A 442 0.26 18.55 13.20
CA VAL A 442 1.45 19.24 12.69
C VAL A 442 1.20 19.77 11.28
N ALA A 443 0.68 18.93 10.39
CA ALA A 443 0.46 19.27 8.99
C ALA A 443 -0.57 20.38 8.79
N ILE A 444 -1.70 20.31 9.50
CA ILE A 444 -2.74 21.35 9.45
C ILE A 444 -2.19 22.70 9.93
N ASN A 445 -1.36 22.70 10.98
CA ASN A 445 -0.77 23.93 11.52
C ASN A 445 0.47 24.44 10.77
N SER A 446 0.98 23.70 9.77
CA SER A 446 2.25 24.01 9.11
C SER A 446 2.09 24.14 7.58
N PRO A 447 1.35 25.15 7.08
CA PRO A 447 1.04 25.31 5.65
C PRO A 447 2.28 25.44 4.76
N LEU A 448 3.40 25.92 5.31
CA LEU A 448 4.67 26.04 4.59
C LEU A 448 5.38 24.70 4.40
N HIS A 449 5.13 23.74 5.28
CA HIS A 449 5.70 22.39 5.23
C HIS A 449 4.80 21.45 4.42
N PHE A 450 3.49 21.69 4.45
CA PHE A 450 2.46 20.93 3.72
C PHE A 450 1.69 21.90 2.82
N LYS A 451 2.30 22.25 1.67
CA LYS A 451 1.77 23.30 0.79
C LYS A 451 0.37 22.98 0.28
N ASN A 452 0.14 21.73 -0.10
CA ASN A 452 -1.14 21.28 -0.66
C ASN A 452 -2.31 21.42 0.36
N PRO A 453 -3.26 22.35 0.13
CA PRO A 453 -4.38 22.58 1.04
C PRO A 453 -5.38 21.41 1.04
N TYR A 454 -5.49 20.66 -0.06
CA TYR A 454 -6.36 19.49 -0.12
C TYR A 454 -5.87 18.40 0.84
N LEU A 455 -4.56 18.13 0.85
CA LEU A 455 -3.96 17.16 1.77
C LEU A 455 -4.20 17.54 3.25
N ARG A 456 -4.05 18.83 3.58
CA ARG A 456 -4.37 19.35 4.93
C ARG A 456 -5.85 19.19 5.27
N SER A 457 -6.75 19.47 4.33
CA SER A 457 -8.20 19.26 4.51
C SER A 457 -8.55 17.79 4.75
N ARG A 458 -7.89 16.86 4.05
CA ARG A 458 -8.10 15.41 4.25
C ARG A 458 -7.63 14.94 5.63
N LEU A 459 -6.53 15.49 6.15
CA LEU A 459 -6.09 15.23 7.53
C LEU A 459 -7.06 15.81 8.56
N ALA A 460 -7.68 16.96 8.27
CA ALA A 460 -8.73 17.51 9.12
C ALA A 460 -9.99 16.63 9.11
N GLU A 461 -10.40 16.09 7.96
CA GLU A 461 -11.46 15.08 7.86
C GLU A 461 -11.13 13.84 8.70
N LEU A 462 -9.89 13.36 8.63
CA LEU A 462 -9.44 12.23 9.44
C LEU A 462 -9.55 12.52 10.94
N LEU A 463 -9.08 13.68 11.41
CA LEU A 463 -9.23 14.09 12.81
C LEU A 463 -10.70 14.17 13.23
N TRP A 464 -11.57 14.69 12.37
CA TRP A 464 -13.01 14.73 12.62
C TRP A 464 -13.62 13.32 12.72
N LEU A 465 -13.23 12.40 11.85
CA LEU A 465 -13.70 11.00 11.88
C LEU A 465 -13.25 10.27 13.14
N MET A 466 -12.05 10.55 13.63
CA MET A 466 -11.48 9.95 14.83
C MET A 466 -11.95 10.62 16.14
N ALA A 467 -12.52 11.81 16.06
CA ALA A 467 -12.94 12.55 17.24
C ALA A 467 -14.00 11.77 18.06
N PRO A 468 -13.97 11.84 19.40
CA PRO A 468 -14.96 11.18 20.24
C PRO A 468 -16.38 11.64 19.89
N ARG A 469 -17.28 10.71 19.60
CA ARG A 469 -18.70 11.02 19.33
C ARG A 469 -19.54 10.91 20.59
N THR A 470 -20.42 11.89 20.79
CA THR A 470 -21.32 11.97 21.96
C THR A 470 -22.61 11.17 21.81
N SER A 471 -22.97 10.70 20.61
CA SER A 471 -24.15 9.85 20.40
C SER A 471 -23.95 8.79 19.30
N GLU A 472 -24.59 7.63 19.45
CA GLU A 472 -24.64 6.56 18.44
C GLU A 472 -25.52 6.89 17.22
N ARG A 473 -26.17 8.06 17.19
CA ARG A 473 -27.18 8.41 16.16
C ARG A 473 -26.61 8.57 14.75
N ASP A 474 -25.30 8.77 14.60
CA ASP A 474 -24.66 9.01 13.29
C ASP A 474 -24.32 7.74 12.51
N GLY A 475 -24.79 6.56 12.94
CA GLY A 475 -24.62 5.29 12.23
C GLY A 475 -23.17 4.77 12.14
N MET A 476 -22.21 5.47 12.74
CA MET A 476 -20.80 5.10 12.80
C MET A 476 -20.46 4.57 14.20
N ARG A 477 -19.75 3.44 14.25
CA ARG A 477 -19.30 2.84 15.53
C ARG A 477 -18.33 3.78 16.27
N ARG A 478 -18.39 3.76 17.60
CA ARG A 478 -17.42 4.43 18.48
C ARG A 478 -16.13 3.60 18.57
N ASN A 479 -14.99 4.20 18.24
CA ASN A 479 -13.66 3.61 18.44
C ASN A 479 -13.11 4.02 19.81
N THR A 480 -12.93 3.04 20.69
CA THR A 480 -12.43 3.27 22.06
C THR A 480 -10.97 3.72 22.03
N ALA A 481 -10.17 3.21 21.09
CA ALA A 481 -8.78 3.60 20.91
C ALA A 481 -8.66 5.08 20.51
N CYS A 482 -9.46 5.54 19.54
CA CYS A 482 -9.47 6.95 19.14
C CYS A 482 -9.91 7.84 20.29
N GLN A 483 -10.96 7.46 21.03
CA GLN A 483 -11.39 8.23 22.20
C GLN A 483 -10.27 8.36 23.24
N ALA A 484 -9.64 7.25 23.62
CA ALA A 484 -8.55 7.25 24.58
C ALA A 484 -7.40 8.14 24.10
N ALA A 485 -7.06 8.09 22.81
CA ALA A 485 -6.04 8.94 22.23
C ALA A 485 -6.41 10.43 22.33
N PHE A 486 -7.63 10.84 21.95
CA PHE A 486 -8.06 12.23 22.06
C PHE A 486 -8.11 12.73 23.52
N GLU A 487 -8.46 11.87 24.47
CA GLU A 487 -8.50 12.21 25.90
C GLU A 487 -7.12 12.30 26.54
N ALA A 488 -6.14 11.51 26.09
CA ALA A 488 -4.82 11.40 26.72
C ALA A 488 -3.71 12.17 26.00
N HIS A 489 -3.82 12.37 24.68
CA HIS A 489 -2.69 12.82 23.86
C HIS A 489 -2.31 14.29 24.13
N PRO A 490 -1.10 14.57 24.67
CA PRO A 490 -0.73 15.91 25.14
C PRO A 490 -0.60 16.92 24.00
N PHE A 491 -0.05 16.49 22.85
CA PHE A 491 0.11 17.36 21.68
C PHE A 491 -1.24 17.84 21.11
N LEU A 492 -2.24 16.96 21.04
CA LEU A 492 -3.59 17.31 20.60
C LEU A 492 -4.20 18.35 21.53
N LYS A 493 -4.13 18.15 22.85
CA LYS A 493 -4.64 19.13 23.83
C LYS A 493 -4.01 20.51 23.66
N LYS A 494 -2.72 20.58 23.30
CA LYS A 494 -1.99 21.85 23.14
C LYS A 494 -2.34 22.56 21.82
N TYR A 495 -2.53 21.83 20.71
CA TYR A 495 -2.55 22.44 19.38
C TYR A 495 -3.79 22.15 18.52
N LEU A 496 -4.67 21.23 18.91
CA LEU A 496 -5.83 20.84 18.10
C LEU A 496 -6.80 22.00 17.87
N MET A 497 -7.09 22.81 18.89
CA MET A 497 -7.98 23.98 18.74
C MET A 497 -7.42 24.96 17.73
N ARG A 498 -6.12 25.27 17.79
CA ARG A 498 -5.47 26.12 16.79
C ARG A 498 -5.55 25.50 15.39
N ALA A 499 -5.43 24.18 15.28
CA ALA A 499 -5.51 23.46 14.01
C ALA A 499 -6.89 23.60 13.34
N ILE A 500 -7.97 23.53 14.12
CA ILE A 500 -9.35 23.50 13.60
C ILE A 500 -9.86 24.90 13.23
N PHE A 501 -9.41 25.93 13.96
CA PHE A 501 -9.87 27.31 13.77
C PHE A 501 -8.98 28.15 12.85
N ARG A 502 -7.93 27.55 12.28
CA ARG A 502 -7.17 28.08 11.13
C ARG A 502 -7.76 27.53 9.84
#